data_AF-A0A4R4QFS4-F1
#
_entry.id   AF-A0A4R4QFS4-F1
#
_cell.length_a   1.000
_cell.length_b   1.000
_cell.length_c   1.000
_cell.angle_alpha   90.00
_cell.angle_beta   90.00
_cell.angle_gamma   90.00
#
_symmetry.space_group_name_H-M   'P 1'
#
loop_
_entity.id
_entity.type
_entity.pdbx_description
1 polymer ?
#
loop_
_entity_poly.entity_id
_entity_poly.type
_entity_poly.pdbx_seq_one_letter_code
_entity_poly.pdbx_strand_id
1 'polypeptide(L)'
;MSVESSWAAQSGVVVLPSGAAVRGRRIADEASPADFALLLAPGPAPDWPHRRIRWPDFWVPVDRADALDALSEALRRAHAGERVEVACRGGQGRTGTALAALAVLDGMPAERVVEWVRAHYRPRAVETPWQRRWLRRLV
;
A
#
# COMPACT_ATOMS: atom_id res chain seq x y z
N MET A 1 27.08 7.99 4.05
CA MET A 1 26.18 8.90 4.78
C MET A 1 24.85 8.91 4.05
N SER A 2 23.94 8.02 4.45
CA SER A 2 22.88 7.49 3.60
C SER A 2 21.63 8.36 3.57
N VAL A 3 21.33 8.93 2.40
CA VAL A 3 20.16 9.78 2.10
C VAL A 3 18.83 8.99 2.18
N GLU A 4 18.89 7.66 2.22
CA GLU A 4 17.74 6.75 2.35
C GLU A 4 16.93 6.92 3.66
N SER A 5 17.57 7.40 4.74
CA SER A 5 16.89 7.61 6.03
C SER A 5 15.80 8.68 5.97
N SER A 6 15.81 9.56 4.97
CA SER A 6 14.86 10.68 4.88
C SER A 6 13.47 10.25 4.44
N TRP A 7 13.35 9.21 3.62
CA TRP A 7 12.06 8.75 3.09
C TRP A 7 11.33 7.86 4.10
N ALA A 8 12.02 6.88 4.66
CA ALA A 8 11.44 5.94 5.63
C ALA A 8 10.89 6.64 6.89
N ALA A 9 11.41 7.82 7.23
CA ALA A 9 10.95 8.64 8.36
C ALA A 9 9.71 9.49 8.05
N GLN A 10 9.24 9.54 6.80
CA GLN A 10 8.08 10.36 6.43
C GLN A 10 6.77 9.76 6.93
N SER A 11 5.80 10.64 7.19
CA SER A 11 4.47 10.23 7.64
C SER A 11 3.81 9.27 6.65
N GLY A 12 3.22 8.20 7.19
CA GLY A 12 2.52 7.18 6.41
C GLY A 12 3.42 6.19 5.68
N VAL A 13 4.74 6.27 5.83
CA VAL A 13 5.67 5.26 5.33
C VAL A 13 5.72 4.08 6.29
N VAL A 14 5.61 2.86 5.75
CA VAL A 14 5.85 1.61 6.46
C VAL A 14 7.04 0.89 5.85
N VAL A 15 7.80 0.20 6.70
CA VAL A 15 8.90 -0.66 6.30
C VAL A 15 8.40 -2.09 6.30
N LEU A 16 8.40 -2.72 5.12
CA LEU A 16 8.00 -4.11 4.90
C LEU A 16 9.02 -5.09 5.51
N PRO A 17 8.68 -6.39 5.70
CA PRO A 17 9.59 -7.38 6.29
C PRO A 17 11.00 -7.45 5.67
N SER A 18 11.12 -7.25 4.36
CA SER A 18 12.38 -7.22 3.62
C SER A 18 13.21 -5.96 3.82
N GLY A 19 12.65 -4.91 4.44
CA GLY A 19 13.25 -3.58 4.56
C GLY A 19 12.79 -2.58 3.50
N ALA A 20 12.03 -3.00 2.48
CA ALA A 20 11.47 -2.09 1.49
C ALA A 20 10.47 -1.09 2.13
N ALA A 21 10.52 0.17 1.70
CA ALA A 21 9.69 1.23 2.26
C ALA A 21 8.55 1.63 1.31
N VAL A 22 7.31 1.66 1.79
CA VAL A 22 6.13 2.06 0.99
C VAL A 22 5.28 3.06 1.75
N ARG A 23 4.84 4.11 1.07
CA ARG A 23 4.01 5.17 1.66
C ARG A 23 2.52 4.96 1.42
N GLY A 24 1.71 4.97 2.47
CA GLY A 24 0.25 5.08 2.37
C GLY A 24 -0.23 6.52 2.59
N ARG A 25 -1.08 7.05 1.72
CA ARG A 25 -1.67 8.40 1.90
C ARG A 25 -3.14 8.51 1.50
N ARG A 26 -3.75 9.68 1.76
CA ARG A 26 -5.02 10.06 1.12
C ARG A 26 -4.72 10.61 -0.26
N ILE A 27 -5.55 10.25 -1.24
CA ILE A 27 -5.37 10.69 -2.63
C ILE A 27 -5.56 12.19 -2.80
N ALA A 28 -6.37 12.82 -1.93
CA ALA A 28 -6.61 14.26 -1.93
C ALA A 28 -5.51 15.07 -1.21
N ASP A 29 -4.65 14.41 -0.42
CA ASP A 29 -3.49 15.10 0.17
C ASP A 29 -2.49 15.44 -0.96
N GLU A 30 -1.82 16.58 -0.81
CA GLU A 30 -0.75 16.99 -1.72
C GLU A 30 0.31 15.89 -1.81
N ALA A 31 0.58 15.46 -3.04
CA ALA A 31 1.54 14.40 -3.28
C ALA A 31 2.95 14.98 -3.22
N SER A 32 3.78 14.51 -2.30
CA SER A 32 5.21 14.82 -2.34
C SER A 32 5.96 13.80 -3.22
N PRO A 33 7.11 14.17 -3.81
CA PRO A 33 7.74 13.37 -4.86
C PRO A 33 7.93 11.90 -4.49
N ALA A 34 7.48 11.03 -5.38
CA ALA A 34 7.67 9.58 -5.36
C ALA A 34 8.03 9.11 -6.77
N ASP A 35 8.42 7.85 -6.92
CA ASP A 35 8.85 7.30 -8.20
C ASP A 35 7.74 6.44 -8.85
N PHE A 36 6.82 5.92 -8.03
CA PHE A 36 5.63 5.19 -8.51
C PHE A 36 4.43 5.30 -7.55
N ALA A 37 3.21 5.33 -8.09
CA ALA A 37 1.98 5.35 -7.29
C ALA A 37 0.93 4.30 -7.70
N LEU A 38 0.38 3.59 -6.70
CA LEU A 38 -0.86 2.82 -6.83
C LEU A 38 -2.07 3.65 -6.36
N LEU A 39 -2.97 3.97 -7.29
CA LEU A 39 -4.17 4.75 -7.01
C LEU A 39 -5.39 3.83 -6.93
N LEU A 40 -5.96 3.73 -5.73
CA LEU A 40 -7.07 2.81 -5.40
C LEU A 40 -8.43 3.52 -5.39
N ALA A 41 -8.47 4.80 -5.79
CA ALA A 41 -9.67 5.64 -5.83
C ALA A 41 -9.56 6.72 -6.93
N PRO A 42 -10.68 7.31 -7.37
CA PRO A 42 -10.66 8.55 -8.13
C PRO A 42 -10.04 9.69 -7.33
N GLY A 43 -9.34 10.60 -8.01
CA GLY A 43 -8.62 11.72 -7.42
C GLY A 43 -7.47 12.18 -8.32
N PRO A 44 -6.74 13.23 -7.90
CA PRO A 44 -5.63 13.78 -8.67
C PRO A 44 -4.58 12.69 -8.92
N ALA A 45 -4.11 12.63 -10.16
CA ALA A 45 -2.95 11.81 -10.51
C ALA A 45 -1.68 12.64 -10.29
N PRO A 46 -0.60 12.04 -9.76
CA PRO A 46 0.69 12.71 -9.69
C PRO A 46 1.36 12.75 -11.07
N ASP A 47 2.42 13.55 -11.19
CA ASP A 47 3.19 13.70 -12.43
C ASP A 47 4.16 12.53 -12.70
N TRP A 48 4.37 11.64 -11.72
CA TRP A 48 5.18 10.43 -11.87
C TRP A 48 4.36 9.20 -12.29
N PRO A 49 5.01 8.13 -12.77
CA PRO A 49 4.33 6.91 -13.18
C PRO A 49 3.36 6.38 -12.13
N HIS A 50 2.15 6.02 -12.55
CA HIS A 50 1.12 5.52 -11.65
C HIS A 50 0.25 4.47 -12.32
N ARG A 51 -0.33 3.58 -11.53
CA ARG A 51 -1.34 2.60 -11.96
C ARG A 51 -2.59 2.72 -11.11
N ARG A 52 -3.75 2.62 -11.76
CA ARG A 52 -5.06 2.61 -11.08
C ARG A 52 -5.55 1.17 -10.94
N ILE A 53 -5.99 0.82 -9.74
CA ILE A 53 -6.66 -0.47 -9.46
C ILE A 53 -8.14 -0.18 -9.23
N ARG A 54 -9.03 -0.94 -9.87
CA ARG A 54 -10.47 -0.83 -9.65
C ARG A 54 -10.82 -1.41 -8.27
N TRP A 55 -10.98 -0.52 -7.29
CA TRP A 55 -11.21 -0.89 -5.90
C TRP A 55 -12.36 -0.06 -5.28
N PRO A 56 -13.61 -0.59 -5.29
CA PRO A 56 -14.77 0.10 -4.75
C PRO A 56 -14.61 0.37 -3.26
N ASP A 57 -15.25 1.44 -2.78
CA ASP A 57 -15.11 1.86 -1.39
C ASP A 57 -15.63 0.79 -0.44
N PHE A 58 -14.95 0.62 0.70
CA PHE A 58 -15.18 -0.46 1.66
C PHE A 58 -15.03 -1.89 1.13
N TRP A 59 -14.85 -2.14 -0.18
CA TRP A 59 -14.75 -3.47 -0.79
C TRP A 59 -13.30 -3.98 -0.95
N VAL A 60 -13.15 -5.07 -1.69
CA VAL A 60 -11.90 -5.64 -2.20
C VAL A 60 -11.74 -5.28 -3.69
N PRO A 61 -10.56 -5.47 -4.31
CA PRO A 61 -10.40 -5.21 -5.74
C PRO A 61 -11.40 -6.02 -6.57
N VAL A 62 -11.93 -5.41 -7.64
CA VAL A 62 -12.89 -6.09 -8.54
C VAL A 62 -12.19 -7.22 -9.29
N ASP A 63 -11.00 -6.95 -9.79
CA ASP A 63 -10.15 -7.93 -10.46
C ASP A 63 -9.00 -8.28 -9.54
N ARG A 64 -8.98 -9.54 -9.10
CA ARG A 64 -7.93 -10.06 -8.20
C ARG A 64 -6.59 -10.18 -8.93
N ALA A 65 -6.58 -10.62 -10.19
CA ALA A 65 -5.34 -10.84 -10.92
C ALA A 65 -4.65 -9.51 -11.23
N ASP A 66 -5.40 -8.51 -11.72
CA ASP A 66 -4.90 -7.15 -11.95
C ASP A 66 -4.37 -6.52 -10.66
N ALA A 67 -5.06 -6.71 -9.53
CA ALA A 67 -4.61 -6.19 -8.25
C ALA A 67 -3.31 -6.85 -7.78
N LEU A 68 -3.17 -8.17 -7.90
CA LEU A 68 -1.95 -8.88 -7.51
C LEU A 68 -0.77 -8.51 -8.41
N ASP A 69 -1.00 -8.37 -9.71
CA ASP A 69 0.01 -7.91 -10.67
C ASP A 69 0.48 -6.48 -10.33
N ALA A 70 -0.44 -5.56 -10.07
CA ALA A 70 -0.11 -4.19 -9.68
C ALA A 70 0.64 -4.12 -8.33
N LEU A 71 0.25 -4.92 -7.34
CA LEU A 71 0.92 -4.99 -6.04
C LEU A 71 2.31 -5.61 -6.15
N SER A 72 2.47 -6.64 -6.98
CA SER A 72 3.77 -7.29 -7.22
C SER A 72 4.74 -6.33 -7.92
N GLU A 73 4.26 -5.56 -8.89
CA GLU A 73 5.05 -4.50 -9.53
C GLU A 73 5.48 -3.41 -8.52
N ALA A 74 4.55 -2.97 -7.67
CA ALA A 74 4.85 -2.01 -6.61
C ALA A 74 5.91 -2.56 -5.63
N LEU A 75 5.81 -3.82 -5.23
CA LEU A 75 6.78 -4.46 -4.35
C LEU A 75 8.16 -4.56 -5.01
N ARG A 76 8.23 -5.00 -6.27
CA ARG A 76 9.47 -5.11 -7.05
C ARG A 76 10.18 -3.75 -7.17
N ARG A 77 9.44 -2.67 -7.40
CA ARG A 77 9.97 -1.30 -7.43
C ARG A 77 10.50 -0.86 -6.07
N ALA A 78 9.76 -1.14 -5.00
CA ALA A 78 10.20 -0.81 -3.65
C ALA A 78 11.48 -1.57 -3.26
N HIS A 79 11.63 -2.84 -3.66
CA HIS A 79 12.87 -3.60 -3.51
C HIS A 79 14.03 -3.02 -4.32
N ALA A 80 13.75 -2.40 -5.45
CA ALA A 80 14.76 -1.69 -6.26
C ALA A 80 15.15 -0.31 -5.70
N GLY A 81 14.60 0.09 -4.55
CA GLY A 81 14.87 1.37 -3.89
C GLY A 81 14.01 2.54 -4.40
N GLU A 82 13.01 2.28 -5.25
CA GLU A 82 12.06 3.31 -5.69
C GLU A 82 11.13 3.72 -4.53
N ARG A 83 10.82 5.01 -4.44
CA ARG A 83 9.81 5.54 -3.53
C ARG A 83 8.43 5.20 -4.07
N VAL A 84 7.82 4.17 -3.50
CA VAL A 84 6.49 3.70 -3.89
C VAL A 84 5.43 4.25 -2.95
N GLU A 85 4.31 4.70 -3.50
CA GLU A 85 3.15 5.13 -2.72
C GLU A 85 1.84 4.43 -3.12
N VAL A 86 0.91 4.39 -2.17
CA VAL A 86 -0.43 3.83 -2.31
C VAL A 86 -1.45 4.81 -1.75
N ALA A 87 -2.46 5.15 -2.55
CA ALA A 87 -3.45 6.16 -2.16
C ALA A 87 -4.90 5.72 -2.42
N CYS A 88 -5.77 5.95 -1.43
CA CYS A 88 -7.22 5.87 -1.56
C CYS A 88 -7.86 7.15 -1.00
N ARG A 89 -9.20 7.25 -0.96
CA ARG A 89 -9.88 8.45 -0.42
C ARG A 89 -9.45 8.80 1.00
N GLY A 90 -9.58 7.84 1.94
CA GLY A 90 -9.33 8.06 3.36
C GLY A 90 -7.90 7.73 3.82
N GLY A 91 -7.07 7.12 2.96
CA GLY A 91 -5.74 6.65 3.36
C GLY A 91 -5.81 5.66 4.52
N GLN A 92 -6.82 4.79 4.56
CA GLN A 92 -7.09 3.96 5.74
C GLN A 92 -7.52 2.52 5.37
N GLY A 93 -8.73 2.30 4.86
CA GLY A 93 -9.19 0.94 4.51
C GLY A 93 -8.46 0.34 3.33
N ARG A 94 -8.72 0.85 2.12
CA ARG A 94 -8.09 0.35 0.89
C ARG A 94 -6.58 0.51 0.91
N THR A 95 -6.06 1.68 1.32
CA THR A 95 -4.62 1.90 1.49
C THR A 95 -4.02 0.93 2.50
N GLY A 96 -4.59 0.80 3.70
CA GLY A 96 -4.11 -0.16 4.69
C GLY A 96 -4.22 -1.61 4.23
N THR A 97 -5.23 -1.96 3.44
CA THR A 97 -5.39 -3.30 2.86
C THR A 97 -4.32 -3.57 1.81
N ALA A 98 -3.97 -2.59 0.97
CA ALA A 98 -2.89 -2.72 0.00
C ALA A 98 -1.51 -2.79 0.69
N LEU A 99 -1.25 -1.97 1.71
CA LEU A 99 -0.01 -2.07 2.51
C LEU A 99 0.12 -3.43 3.20
N ALA A 100 -0.97 -3.95 3.76
CA ALA A 100 -1.02 -5.30 4.30
C ALA A 100 -0.75 -6.35 3.21
N ALA A 101 -1.37 -6.22 2.04
CA ALA A 101 -1.13 -7.16 0.94
C ALA A 101 0.33 -7.16 0.50
N LEU A 102 0.97 -6.00 0.39
CA LEU A 102 2.40 -5.89 0.11
C LEU A 102 3.23 -6.61 1.17
N ALA A 103 2.92 -6.45 2.46
CA ALA A 103 3.63 -7.17 3.51
C ALA A 103 3.45 -8.70 3.42
N VAL A 104 2.25 -9.19 3.04
CA VAL A 104 2.04 -10.64 2.80
C VAL A 104 2.87 -11.13 1.62
N LEU A 105 2.84 -10.40 0.50
CA LEU A 105 3.64 -10.72 -0.69
C LEU A 105 5.15 -10.66 -0.40
N ASP A 106 5.56 -9.84 0.57
CA ASP A 106 6.92 -9.72 1.07
C ASP A 106 7.27 -10.74 2.18
N GLY A 107 6.43 -11.77 2.36
CA GLY A 107 6.72 -12.92 3.23
C GLY A 107 6.11 -12.87 4.63
N MET A 108 5.29 -11.87 4.97
CA MET A 108 4.56 -11.85 6.24
C MET A 108 3.40 -12.87 6.25
N PRO A 109 3.23 -13.67 7.31
CA PRO A 109 2.05 -14.52 7.47
C PRO A 109 0.75 -13.71 7.48
N ALA A 110 -0.23 -14.12 6.67
CA ALA A 110 -1.49 -13.39 6.50
C ALA A 110 -2.32 -13.29 7.80
N GLU A 111 -2.09 -14.17 8.77
CA GLU A 111 -2.74 -14.17 10.08
C GLU A 111 -2.30 -13.00 10.95
N ARG A 112 -1.05 -12.53 10.77
CA ARG A 112 -0.45 -11.44 11.57
C ARG A 112 -0.57 -10.08 10.92
N VAL A 113 -0.84 -10.02 9.61
CA VAL A 113 -0.68 -8.79 8.83
C VAL A 113 -1.62 -7.66 9.22
N VAL A 114 -2.84 -7.98 9.68
CA VAL A 114 -3.81 -6.95 10.09
C VAL A 114 -3.38 -6.28 11.39
N GLU A 115 -2.82 -7.05 12.33
CA GLU A 115 -2.25 -6.52 13.57
C GLU A 115 -1.03 -5.65 13.25
N TRP A 116 -0.14 -6.17 12.40
CA TRP A 116 1.05 -5.47 11.96
C TRP A 116 0.73 -4.12 11.30
N VAL A 117 -0.15 -4.08 10.29
CA VAL A 117 -0.44 -2.82 9.58
C VAL A 117 -1.12 -1.80 10.48
N ARG A 118 -1.87 -2.26 11.50
CA ARG A 118 -2.49 -1.34 12.46
C ARG A 118 -1.50 -0.72 13.42
N ALA A 119 -0.46 -1.46 13.79
CA ALA A 119 0.63 -0.98 14.63
C ALA A 119 1.58 -0.04 13.86
N HIS A 120 1.86 -0.33 12.58
CA HIS A 120 2.90 0.37 11.82
C HIS A 120 2.37 1.50 10.91
N TYR A 121 1.10 1.44 10.49
CA TYR A 121 0.50 2.44 9.62
C TYR A 121 -0.57 3.29 10.33
N ARG A 122 -1.73 2.69 10.61
CA ARG A 122 -2.87 3.38 11.23
C ARG A 122 -3.71 2.41 12.06
N PRO A 123 -4.14 2.75 13.29
CA PRO A 123 -4.86 1.83 14.19
C PRO A 123 -6.14 1.21 13.62
N ARG A 124 -6.81 1.89 12.68
CA ARG A 124 -8.01 1.37 12.00
C ARG A 124 -7.82 1.11 10.50
N ALA A 125 -6.59 0.80 10.09
CA ALA A 125 -6.33 0.16 8.81
C ALA A 125 -7.07 -1.17 8.68
N VAL A 126 -7.45 -1.53 7.44
CA VAL A 126 -8.30 -2.68 7.11
C VAL A 126 -9.65 -2.59 7.83
N GLU A 127 -10.60 -1.96 7.14
CA GLU A 127 -11.86 -1.50 7.72
C GLU A 127 -12.91 -2.61 7.78
N THR A 128 -12.93 -3.53 6.79
CA THR A 128 -14.04 -4.47 6.64
C THR A 128 -13.64 -5.93 6.83
N PRO A 129 -14.58 -6.81 7.25
CA PRO A 129 -14.30 -8.25 7.39
C PRO A 129 -13.85 -8.92 6.09
N TRP A 130 -14.38 -8.49 4.94
CA TRP A 130 -14.02 -9.08 3.65
C TRP A 130 -12.65 -8.60 3.14
N GLN A 131 -12.18 -7.40 3.50
CA GLN A 131 -10.77 -7.03 3.29
C GLN A 131 -9.83 -7.95 4.08
N ARG A 132 -10.15 -8.24 5.35
CA ARG A 132 -9.39 -9.21 6.16
C ARG A 132 -9.40 -10.61 5.55
N ARG A 133 -10.57 -11.06 5.07
CA ARG A 133 -10.71 -12.37 4.41
C ARG A 133 -9.92 -12.43 3.10
N TRP A 134 -9.89 -11.34 2.34
CA TRP A 134 -9.13 -11.26 1.11
C TRP A 134 -7.63 -11.39 1.35
N LEU A 135 -7.10 -10.72 2.38
CA LEU A 135 -5.69 -10.85 2.80
C LEU A 135 -5.31 -12.30 3.15
N ARG A 136 -6.17 -13.02 3.89
CA ARG A 136 -5.96 -14.44 4.25
C ARG A 136 -5.96 -15.40 3.07
N ARG A 137 -6.39 -14.95 1.89
CA ARG A 137 -6.48 -15.77 0.69
C ARG A 137 -5.41 -15.41 -0.34
N LEU A 138 -4.44 -14.54 -0.01
CA LEU A 138 -3.40 -14.11 -0.94
C LEU A 138 -2.37 -15.20 -1.23
N VAL A 139 -2.15 -16.09 -0.26
CA VAL A 139 -1.31 -17.29 -0.31
C VAL A 139 -2.16 -18.54 -0.16
#